data_AF-A0A1D6N5J0-F1
#
_entry.id   AF-A0A1D6N5J0-F1
#
_cell.length_a   1.000
_cell.length_b   1.000
_cell.length_c   1.000
_cell.angle_alpha   90.00
_cell.angle_beta   90.00
_cell.angle_gamma   90.00
#
_symmetry.space_group_name_H-M   'P 1'
#
loop_
_entity.id
_entity.type
_entity.pdbx_description
1 polymer ?
#
loop_
_entity_poly.entity_id
_entity_poly.type
_entity_poly.pdbx_seq_one_letter_code
_entity_poly.pdbx_strand_id
1 'polypeptide(L)'
;MATEASTSAAGGIWVEGMSADNIKGLVLALSSSFFIGASFIVKKKGLKKAGASGVRAGVGGYSYLYEPLWWAGMITMIVGEVANFAAYAFAPAILVTPLGALSIIISAALADIMLKEKLHIFGILGCVLCVVGSTTIVLHAPQERTIESVAEVWDLATEPAFLSYAAIVLAATFVLIYYFIPRYGQTHIMVYIGVCSLVGSLSVMSVKALGIALKLTFSGMNQLIYPQTWLFTIVVVACIVTQMNYLNKVILNY
;
A
#
# COMPACT_ATOMS: atom_id res chain seq x y z
N MET A 1 -15.80 30.27 -42.89
CA MET A 1 -15.88 31.32 -41.86
C MET A 1 -17.19 31.05 -41.12
N ALA A 2 -17.26 30.46 -39.93
CA ALA A 2 -16.30 30.35 -38.85
C ALA A 2 -16.32 28.94 -38.22
N THR A 3 -15.14 28.37 -38.08
CA THR A 3 -14.77 27.35 -37.09
C THR A 3 -14.53 28.06 -35.74
N GLU A 4 -14.58 27.31 -34.63
CA GLU A 4 -14.25 27.70 -33.23
C GLU A 4 -15.42 28.12 -32.34
N ALA A 5 -15.96 27.15 -31.57
CA ALA A 5 -16.40 27.31 -30.17
C ALA A 5 -17.20 26.09 -29.71
N SER A 6 -16.56 24.95 -29.43
CA SER A 6 -17.19 23.84 -28.69
C SER A 6 -16.16 22.88 -28.08
N THR A 7 -15.05 23.41 -27.56
CA THR A 7 -13.99 22.63 -26.90
C THR A 7 -13.82 22.99 -25.42
N SER A 8 -14.87 23.51 -24.77
CA SER A 8 -14.82 23.93 -23.35
C SER A 8 -15.87 23.28 -22.43
N ALA A 9 -16.70 22.36 -22.93
CA ALA A 9 -17.79 21.77 -22.14
C ALA A 9 -17.44 20.48 -21.37
N ALA A 10 -16.28 19.86 -21.62
CA ALA A 10 -15.92 18.57 -21.00
C ALA A 10 -15.22 18.70 -19.62
N GLY A 11 -14.76 19.89 -19.24
CA GLY A 11 -14.02 20.12 -17.98
C GLY A 11 -14.89 20.49 -16.77
N GLY A 12 -16.15 20.88 -16.97
CA GLY A 12 -17.01 21.44 -15.91
C GLY A 12 -17.82 20.41 -15.12
N ILE A 13 -18.03 19.20 -15.66
CA ILE A 13 -19.01 18.23 -15.12
C ILE A 13 -18.48 17.48 -13.88
N TRP A 14 -17.17 17.45 -13.63
CA TRP A 14 -16.58 16.75 -12.48
C TRP A 14 -16.60 17.55 -11.17
N VAL A 15 -16.88 18.85 -11.22
CA VAL A 15 -16.76 19.74 -10.05
C VAL A 15 -18.11 20.01 -9.38
N GLU A 16 -19.24 19.96 -10.11
CA GLU A 16 -20.56 20.36 -9.59
C GLU A 16 -21.29 19.32 -8.72
N GLY A 17 -20.68 18.17 -8.39
CA GLY A 17 -21.31 17.10 -7.61
C GLY A 17 -20.67 16.73 -6.28
N MET A 18 -19.53 17.32 -5.88
CA MET A 18 -18.87 16.97 -4.62
C MET A 18 -19.42 17.79 -3.45
N SER A 19 -20.08 17.13 -2.50
CA SER A 19 -20.37 17.69 -1.18
C SER A 19 -19.11 18.31 -0.57
N ALA A 20 -19.23 19.43 0.15
CA ALA A 20 -18.10 20.12 0.77
C ALA A 20 -17.23 19.21 1.65
N ASP A 21 -17.82 18.15 2.21
CA ASP A 21 -17.10 17.16 3.02
C ASP A 21 -16.24 16.22 2.17
N ASN A 22 -16.69 15.85 0.96
CA ASN A 22 -15.87 15.08 0.01
C ASN A 22 -14.63 15.85 -0.43
N ILE A 23 -14.74 17.17 -0.62
CA ILE A 23 -13.61 18.04 -0.97
C ILE A 23 -12.60 18.09 0.18
N LYS A 24 -13.07 18.22 1.44
CA LYS A 24 -12.19 18.16 2.62
C LYS A 24 -11.46 16.81 2.68
N GLY A 25 -12.18 15.70 2.48
CA GLY A 25 -11.60 14.36 2.46
C GLY A 25 -10.56 14.19 1.34
N LEU A 26 -10.83 14.71 0.14
CA LEU A 26 -9.89 14.68 -0.99
C LEU A 26 -8.59 15.45 -0.68
N VAL A 27 -8.69 16.67 -0.15
CA VAL A 27 -7.52 17.49 0.22
C VAL A 27 -6.71 16.82 1.34
N LEU A 28 -7.38 16.21 2.32
CA LEU A 28 -6.74 15.45 3.40
C LEU A 28 -6.02 14.21 2.86
N ALA A 29 -6.64 13.47 1.94
CA ALA A 29 -6.02 12.29 1.32
C ALA A 29 -4.81 12.65 0.44
N LEU A 30 -4.88 13.74 -0.32
CA LEU A 30 -3.76 14.24 -1.12
C LEU A 30 -2.58 14.69 -0.23
N SER A 31 -2.87 15.48 0.81
CA SER A 31 -1.84 15.93 1.75
C SER A 31 -1.21 14.77 2.50
N SER A 32 -2.03 13.80 2.95
CA SER A 32 -1.56 12.54 3.54
C SER A 32 -0.61 11.80 2.61
N SER A 33 -1.00 11.60 1.35
CA SER A 33 -0.19 10.86 0.37
C SER A 33 1.15 11.54 0.11
N PHE A 34 1.18 12.87 0.11
CA PHE A 34 2.42 13.63 0.03
C PHE A 34 3.32 13.43 1.26
N PHE A 35 2.77 13.55 2.47
CA PHE A 35 3.53 13.35 3.70
C PHE A 35 4.08 11.93 3.83
N ILE A 36 3.24 10.92 3.54
CA ILE A 36 3.65 9.51 3.54
C ILE A 36 4.75 9.27 2.51
N GLY A 37 4.57 9.75 1.27
CA GLY A 37 5.55 9.60 0.19
C GLY A 37 6.90 10.26 0.52
N ALA A 38 6.87 11.49 1.03
CA ALA A 38 8.06 12.22 1.47
C ALA A 38 8.76 11.53 2.65
N SER A 39 7.98 11.00 3.61
CA SER A 39 8.51 10.32 4.80
C SER A 39 9.42 9.15 4.43
N PHE A 40 9.07 8.37 3.42
CA PHE A 40 9.88 7.22 2.97
C PHE A 40 11.25 7.66 2.46
N ILE A 41 11.30 8.76 1.71
CA ILE A 41 12.54 9.28 1.13
C ILE A 41 13.42 9.93 2.20
N VAL A 42 12.82 10.68 3.12
CA VAL A 42 13.53 11.27 4.25
C VAL A 42 14.11 10.19 5.17
N LYS A 43 13.32 9.14 5.50
CA LYS A 43 13.82 7.96 6.24
C LYS A 43 14.95 7.25 5.49
N LYS A 44 14.80 7.02 4.18
CA LYS A 44 15.85 6.39 3.35
C LYS A 44 17.15 7.20 3.40
N LYS A 45 17.05 8.52 3.28
CA LYS A 45 18.20 9.44 3.36
C LYS A 45 18.85 9.43 4.76
N GLY A 46 18.03 9.43 5.82
CA GLY A 46 18.50 9.31 7.20
C GLY A 46 19.23 7.98 7.46
N LEU A 47 18.67 6.86 7.00
CA LEU A 47 19.29 5.54 7.11
C LEU A 47 20.61 5.45 6.34
N LYS A 48 20.69 6.03 5.14
CA LYS A 48 21.93 6.07 4.33
C LYS A 48 23.01 6.88 5.04
N LYS A 49 22.65 7.99 5.68
CA LYS A 49 23.56 8.82 6.47
C LYS A 49 24.02 8.12 7.75
N ALA A 50 23.09 7.52 8.49
CA ALA A 50 23.42 6.74 9.70
C ALA A 50 24.30 5.51 9.40
N GLY A 51 24.10 4.85 8.26
CA GLY A 51 24.93 3.74 7.80
C GLY A 51 26.30 4.13 7.26
N ALA A 52 26.56 5.41 7.00
CA ALA A 52 27.89 5.92 6.69
C ALA A 52 28.70 6.22 7.97
N SER A 53 28.01 6.53 9.06
CA SER A 53 28.61 6.87 10.36
C SER A 53 28.68 5.68 11.34
N GLY A 54 28.05 4.55 11.02
CA GLY A 54 27.94 3.39 11.89
C GLY A 54 27.42 2.14 11.18
N VAL A 55 27.14 1.07 11.93
CA VAL A 55 26.66 -0.20 11.36
C VAL A 55 25.30 0.01 10.69
N ARG A 56 25.17 -0.44 9.44
CA ARG A 56 23.91 -0.33 8.66
C ARG A 56 22.77 -1.03 9.40
N ALA A 57 21.59 -0.42 9.41
CA ALA A 57 20.39 -0.96 10.07
C ALA A 57 20.02 -2.38 9.58
N GLY A 58 20.29 -2.70 8.31
CA GLY A 58 20.06 -4.04 7.75
C GLY A 58 20.93 -5.17 8.35
N VAL A 59 21.94 -4.82 9.17
CA VAL A 59 22.85 -5.76 9.84
C VAL A 59 22.66 -5.73 11.37
N GLY A 60 21.57 -5.10 11.86
CA GLY A 60 21.26 -5.01 13.29
C GLY A 60 21.84 -3.80 14.03
N GLY A 61 22.33 -2.78 13.30
CA GLY A 61 22.84 -1.55 13.90
C GLY A 61 21.74 -0.56 14.30
N TYR A 62 21.78 -0.05 15.54
CA TYR A 62 20.85 0.97 16.07
C TYR A 62 21.27 2.43 15.78
N SER A 63 22.29 2.63 14.94
CA SER A 63 22.88 3.95 14.69
C SER A 63 21.91 4.97 14.07
N TYR A 64 20.81 4.49 13.47
CA TYR A 64 19.77 5.35 12.89
C TYR A 64 18.93 6.10 13.92
N LEU A 65 18.86 5.62 15.17
CA LEU A 65 18.09 6.27 16.24
C LEU A 65 18.68 7.63 16.64
N TYR A 66 19.96 7.86 16.37
CA TYR A 66 20.65 9.11 16.63
C TYR A 66 20.55 10.11 15.47
N GLU A 67 20.07 9.69 14.30
CA GLU A 67 20.00 10.57 13.14
C GLU A 67 18.68 11.37 13.14
N PRO A 68 18.72 12.72 13.27
CA PRO A 68 17.51 13.54 13.36
C PRO A 68 16.66 13.50 12.07
N LEU A 69 17.29 13.24 10.91
CA LEU A 69 16.57 13.06 9.65
C LEU A 69 15.66 11.82 9.68
N TRP A 70 16.06 10.75 10.37
CA TRP A 70 15.22 9.56 10.50
C TRP A 70 13.97 9.87 11.33
N TRP A 71 14.12 10.58 12.45
CA TRP A 71 13.01 11.02 13.30
C TRP A 71 12.07 11.98 12.58
N ALA A 72 12.61 12.93 11.80
CA ALA A 72 11.79 13.80 10.96
C ALA A 72 10.95 12.99 9.96
N GLY A 73 11.52 11.94 9.38
CA GLY A 73 10.81 10.99 8.54
C GLY A 73 9.72 10.20 9.30
N MET A 74 9.96 9.81 10.54
CA MET A 74 8.95 9.13 11.36
C MET A 74 7.79 10.06 11.73
N ILE A 75 8.08 11.30 12.15
CA ILE A 75 7.04 12.29 12.51
C ILE A 75 6.17 12.63 11.30
N THR A 76 6.78 12.85 10.13
CA THR A 76 6.03 13.13 8.88
C THR A 76 5.15 11.96 8.45
N MET A 77 5.60 10.71 8.65
CA MET A 77 4.76 9.53 8.45
C MET A 77 3.54 9.52 9.38
N ILE A 78 3.72 9.77 10.67
CA ILE A 78 2.62 9.79 11.66
C ILE A 78 1.59 10.86 11.29
N VAL A 79 2.03 12.06 10.94
CA VAL A 79 1.14 13.14 10.47
C VAL A 79 0.38 12.71 9.22
N GLY A 80 1.07 12.07 8.27
CA GLY A 80 0.45 11.53 7.06
C GLY A 80 -0.64 10.49 7.36
N GLU A 81 -0.39 9.56 8.27
CA GLU A 81 -1.38 8.54 8.66
C GLU A 81 -2.58 9.13 9.40
N VAL A 82 -2.37 10.14 10.27
CA VAL A 82 -3.48 10.84 10.92
C VAL A 82 -4.34 11.58 9.89
N ALA A 83 -3.72 12.25 8.91
CA ALA A 83 -4.43 12.89 7.81
C ALA A 83 -5.16 11.87 6.92
N ASN A 84 -4.57 10.69 6.71
CA ASN A 84 -5.18 9.58 5.98
C ASN A 84 -6.46 9.11 6.69
N PHE A 85 -6.36 8.90 8.01
CA PHE A 85 -7.48 8.49 8.84
C PHE A 85 -8.60 9.54 8.83
N ALA A 86 -8.24 10.82 8.95
CA ALA A 86 -9.20 11.92 8.83
C ALA A 86 -9.87 11.92 7.45
N ALA A 87 -9.13 11.65 6.37
CA ALA A 87 -9.71 11.57 5.02
C ALA A 87 -10.78 10.48 4.90
N TYR A 88 -10.59 9.31 5.52
CA TYR A 88 -11.59 8.25 5.58
C TYR A 88 -12.87 8.63 6.36
N ALA A 89 -12.81 9.63 7.24
CA ALA A 89 -13.98 10.12 7.96
C ALA A 89 -14.85 11.08 7.11
N PHE A 90 -14.25 11.72 6.10
CA PHE A 90 -14.91 12.75 5.28
C PHE A 90 -15.15 12.34 3.82
N ALA A 91 -14.43 11.33 3.32
CA ALA A 91 -14.58 10.82 1.96
C ALA A 91 -14.71 9.29 1.95
N PRO A 92 -15.47 8.73 1.00
CA PRO A 92 -15.61 7.29 0.84
C PRO A 92 -14.27 6.63 0.53
N ALA A 93 -14.08 5.40 1.04
CA ALA A 93 -12.81 4.69 0.91
C ALA A 93 -12.43 4.45 -0.57
N ILE A 94 -13.42 4.36 -1.45
CA ILE A 94 -13.25 4.26 -2.90
C ILE A 94 -12.45 5.42 -3.53
N LEU A 95 -12.54 6.62 -2.95
CA LEU A 95 -11.78 7.80 -3.38
C LEU A 95 -10.43 7.91 -2.67
N VAL A 96 -10.36 7.51 -1.40
CA VAL A 96 -9.12 7.62 -0.60
C VAL A 96 -8.09 6.57 -0.99
N THR A 97 -8.52 5.34 -1.28
CA THR A 97 -7.64 4.21 -1.66
C THR A 97 -6.74 4.49 -2.88
N PRO A 98 -7.24 5.01 -4.02
CA PRO A 98 -6.38 5.37 -5.16
C PRO A 98 -5.46 6.56 -4.86
N LEU A 99 -5.85 7.47 -3.96
CA LEU A 99 -4.99 8.59 -3.58
C LEU A 99 -3.76 8.09 -2.81
N GLY A 100 -3.90 7.03 -2.01
CA GLY A 100 -2.76 6.35 -1.37
C GLY A 100 -1.69 5.88 -2.36
N ALA A 101 -2.06 5.48 -3.58
CA ALA A 101 -1.12 5.12 -4.65
C ALA A 101 -0.24 6.31 -5.09
N LEU A 102 -0.72 7.55 -4.93
CA LEU A 102 0.06 8.76 -5.23
C LEU A 102 1.29 8.88 -4.31
N SER A 103 1.23 8.36 -3.07
CA SER A 103 2.39 8.38 -2.17
C SER A 103 3.60 7.65 -2.77
N ILE A 104 3.37 6.57 -3.52
CA ILE A 104 4.41 5.80 -4.22
C ILE A 104 5.02 6.65 -5.34
N ILE A 105 4.20 7.35 -6.13
CA ILE A 105 4.65 8.23 -7.22
C ILE A 105 5.43 9.42 -6.67
N ILE A 106 4.92 10.06 -5.61
CA ILE A 106 5.58 11.18 -4.93
C ILE A 106 6.92 10.73 -4.36
N SER A 107 6.98 9.55 -3.73
CA SER A 107 8.22 8.99 -3.23
C SER A 107 9.24 8.73 -4.35
N ALA A 108 8.80 8.19 -5.49
CA ALA A 108 9.68 7.95 -6.65
C ALA A 108 10.24 9.27 -7.22
N ALA A 109 9.40 10.29 -7.37
CA ALA A 109 9.81 11.61 -7.84
C ALA A 109 10.79 12.29 -6.86
N LEU A 110 10.50 12.23 -5.56
CA LEU A 110 11.39 12.77 -4.52
C LEU A 110 12.70 11.99 -4.42
N ALA A 111 12.72 10.68 -4.71
CA ALA A 111 13.95 9.90 -4.75
C ALA A 111 14.90 10.39 -5.85
N ASP A 112 14.36 10.62 -7.06
CA ASP A 112 15.13 11.14 -8.19
C ASP A 112 15.69 12.55 -7.88
N ILE A 113 14.87 13.44 -7.30
CA ILE A 113 15.29 14.81 -6.98
C ILE A 113 16.25 14.87 -5.77
N MET A 114 15.88 14.27 -4.62
CA MET A 114 16.59 14.45 -3.35
C MET A 114 17.77 13.51 -3.13
N LEU A 115 17.76 12.32 -3.74
CA LEU A 115 18.85 11.35 -3.69
C LEU A 115 19.68 11.34 -4.98
N LYS A 116 19.24 12.02 -6.05
CA LYS A 116 19.87 11.98 -7.39
C LYS A 116 20.03 10.55 -7.92
N GLU A 117 19.16 9.65 -7.47
CA GLU A 117 19.13 8.26 -7.91
C GLU A 117 18.26 8.19 -9.15
N LYS A 118 18.86 7.96 -10.33
CA LYS A 118 18.10 7.77 -11.55
C LYS A 118 17.15 6.59 -11.37
N LEU A 119 15.85 6.85 -11.56
CA LEU A 119 14.81 5.82 -11.52
C LEU A 119 15.12 4.74 -12.55
N HIS A 120 15.46 3.55 -12.05
CA HIS A 120 15.68 2.36 -12.86
C HIS A 120 14.39 1.99 -13.61
N ILE A 121 14.50 1.30 -14.76
CA ILE A 121 13.34 0.85 -15.58
C ILE A 121 12.29 0.11 -14.73
N PHE A 122 12.73 -0.68 -13.75
CA PHE A 122 11.85 -1.37 -12.79
C PHE A 122 11.08 -0.41 -11.87
N GLY A 123 11.65 0.73 -11.50
CA GLY A 123 10.95 1.77 -10.72
C GLY A 123 9.87 2.46 -11.55
N ILE A 124 10.15 2.75 -12.82
CA ILE A 124 9.16 3.28 -13.77
C ILE A 124 8.03 2.28 -13.99
N LEU A 125 8.37 1.00 -14.20
CA LEU A 125 7.38 -0.07 -14.35
C LEU A 125 6.49 -0.17 -13.11
N GLY A 126 7.06 -0.08 -11.90
CA GLY A 126 6.32 -0.04 -10.64
C GLY A 126 5.36 1.14 -10.53
N CYS A 127 5.79 2.35 -10.93
CA CYS A 127 4.90 3.51 -10.99
C CYS A 127 3.75 3.31 -11.98
N VAL A 128 4.02 2.76 -13.16
CA VAL A 128 2.99 2.46 -14.17
C VAL A 128 2.00 1.42 -13.63
N LEU A 129 2.48 0.31 -13.07
CA LEU A 129 1.65 -0.72 -12.45
C LEU A 129 0.81 -0.17 -11.30
N CYS A 130 1.35 0.76 -10.50
CA CYS A 130 0.63 1.41 -9.41
C CYS A 130 -0.53 2.27 -9.92
N VAL A 131 -0.31 3.05 -10.98
CA VAL A 131 -1.34 3.88 -11.64
C VAL A 131 -2.40 3.00 -12.29
N VAL A 132 -2.00 1.95 -13.01
CA VAL A 132 -2.94 1.00 -13.63
C VAL A 132 -3.76 0.27 -12.55
N GLY A 133 -3.13 -0.15 -11.46
CA GLY A 133 -3.81 -0.82 -10.35
C GLY A 133 -4.80 0.10 -9.65
N SER A 134 -4.40 1.34 -9.32
CA SER A 134 -5.28 2.31 -8.66
C SER A 134 -6.46 2.71 -9.53
N THR A 135 -6.24 2.97 -10.83
CA THR A 135 -7.32 3.28 -11.77
C THR A 135 -8.25 2.09 -12.00
N THR A 136 -7.72 0.86 -12.10
CA THR A 136 -8.54 -0.36 -12.23
C THR A 136 -9.46 -0.54 -11.02
N ILE A 137 -8.95 -0.30 -9.81
CA ILE A 137 -9.74 -0.35 -8.57
C ILE A 137 -10.85 0.70 -8.60
N VAL A 138 -10.56 1.95 -8.99
CA VAL A 138 -11.56 3.03 -9.05
C VAL A 138 -12.64 2.75 -10.08
N LEU A 139 -12.25 2.24 -11.25
CA LEU A 139 -13.17 2.00 -12.37
C LEU A 139 -14.07 0.78 -12.15
N HIS A 140 -13.57 -0.27 -11.49
CA HIS A 140 -14.31 -1.50 -11.26
C HIS A 140 -14.88 -1.61 -9.84
N ALA A 141 -14.68 -0.59 -9.03
CA ALA A 141 -15.26 -0.48 -7.71
C ALA A 141 -16.79 -0.44 -7.80
N PRO A 142 -17.51 -1.49 -7.36
CA PRO A 142 -18.95 -1.37 -7.19
C PRO A 142 -19.23 -0.34 -6.08
N GLN A 143 -20.40 0.31 -6.12
CA GLN A 143 -20.86 1.10 -4.98
C GLN A 143 -20.79 0.23 -3.72
N GLU A 144 -20.11 0.74 -2.69
CA GLU A 144 -19.90 0.04 -1.41
C GLU A 144 -21.24 -0.49 -0.91
N ARG A 145 -21.48 -1.81 -1.03
CA ARG A 145 -22.46 -2.47 -0.19
C ARG A 145 -21.94 -2.33 1.23
N THR A 146 -22.75 -1.77 2.12
CA THR A 146 -22.47 -1.71 3.55
C THR A 146 -22.45 -3.15 4.06
N ILE A 147 -21.29 -3.80 4.01
CA ILE A 147 -21.07 -5.10 4.64
C ILE A 147 -21.07 -4.84 6.14
N GLU A 148 -22.20 -5.11 6.79
CA GLU A 148 -22.45 -4.82 8.21
C GLU A 148 -21.96 -5.94 9.13
N SER A 149 -21.29 -6.99 8.61
CA SER A 149 -20.94 -8.16 9.41
C SER A 149 -19.66 -8.86 8.95
N VAL A 150 -18.86 -9.33 9.91
CA VAL A 150 -17.69 -10.20 9.66
C VAL A 150 -18.10 -11.58 9.17
N ALA A 151 -19.32 -12.03 9.47
CA ALA A 151 -19.86 -13.28 8.93
C ALA A 151 -20.09 -13.19 7.42
N GLU A 152 -20.50 -12.03 6.91
CA GLU A 152 -20.67 -11.82 5.46
C GLU A 152 -19.32 -11.78 4.73
N VAL A 153 -18.29 -11.19 5.34
CA VAL A 153 -16.90 -11.28 4.84
C VAL A 153 -16.40 -12.72 4.87
N TRP A 154 -16.78 -13.51 5.89
CA TRP A 154 -16.42 -14.92 5.99
C TRP A 154 -17.11 -15.79 4.94
N ASP A 155 -18.39 -15.54 4.65
CA ASP A 155 -19.11 -16.23 3.58
C ASP A 155 -18.51 -15.92 2.22
N LEU A 156 -18.18 -14.65 1.95
CA LEU A 156 -17.44 -14.24 0.75
C LEU A 156 -16.04 -14.87 0.67
N ALA A 157 -15.34 -15.01 1.80
CA ALA A 157 -14.04 -15.67 1.86
C ALA A 157 -14.13 -17.20 1.70
N THR A 158 -15.28 -17.80 2.03
CA THR A 158 -15.54 -19.24 1.88
C THR A 158 -16.14 -19.57 0.51
N GLU A 159 -16.46 -18.56 -0.29
CA GLU A 159 -16.97 -18.75 -1.64
C GLU A 159 -15.91 -19.50 -2.50
N PRO A 160 -16.32 -20.52 -3.28
CA PRO A 160 -15.38 -21.39 -3.99
C PRO A 160 -14.48 -20.63 -4.97
N ALA A 161 -14.96 -19.52 -5.52
CA ALA A 161 -14.16 -18.65 -6.38
C ALA A 161 -12.97 -18.03 -5.61
N PHE A 162 -13.20 -17.48 -4.42
CA PHE A 162 -12.16 -16.89 -3.59
C PHE A 162 -11.18 -17.95 -3.07
N LEU A 163 -11.69 -19.09 -2.61
CA LEU A 163 -10.85 -20.21 -2.17
C LEU A 163 -9.96 -20.73 -3.30
N SER A 164 -10.48 -20.83 -4.53
CA SER A 164 -9.69 -21.25 -5.69
C SER A 164 -8.58 -20.24 -6.00
N TYR A 165 -8.88 -18.94 -5.96
CA TYR A 165 -7.89 -17.87 -6.11
C TYR A 165 -6.81 -17.94 -5.03
N ALA A 166 -7.21 -18.04 -3.75
CA ALA A 166 -6.28 -18.12 -2.64
C ALA A 166 -5.38 -19.36 -2.73
N ALA A 167 -5.94 -20.51 -3.11
CA ALA A 167 -5.19 -21.75 -3.32
C ALA A 167 -4.18 -21.61 -4.47
N ILE A 168 -4.57 -21.00 -5.60
CA ILE A 168 -3.67 -20.76 -6.74
C ILE A 168 -2.54 -19.82 -6.34
N VAL A 169 -2.83 -18.73 -5.62
CA VAL A 169 -1.82 -17.76 -5.17
C VAL A 169 -0.85 -18.39 -4.18
N LEU A 170 -1.34 -19.19 -3.22
CA LEU A 170 -0.49 -19.92 -2.28
C LEU A 170 0.37 -20.96 -3.01
N ALA A 171 -0.22 -21.76 -3.91
CA ALA A 171 0.51 -22.75 -4.69
C ALA A 171 1.60 -22.11 -5.57
N ALA A 172 1.27 -21.03 -6.27
CA ALA A 172 2.23 -20.26 -7.05
C ALA A 172 3.35 -19.72 -6.15
N THR A 173 3.01 -19.14 -5.00
CA THR A 173 3.99 -18.63 -4.02
C THR A 173 4.93 -19.75 -3.57
N PHE A 174 4.41 -20.93 -3.25
CA PHE A 174 5.21 -22.09 -2.86
C PHE A 174 6.13 -22.58 -3.98
N VAL A 175 5.64 -22.64 -5.22
CA VAL A 175 6.46 -23.00 -6.38
C VAL A 175 7.58 -21.99 -6.60
N LEU A 176 7.28 -20.69 -6.54
CA LEU A 176 8.29 -19.65 -6.64
C LEU A 176 9.35 -19.80 -5.53
N ILE A 177 8.92 -20.04 -4.28
CA ILE A 177 9.83 -20.18 -3.13
C ILE A 177 10.70 -21.43 -3.21
N TYR A 178 10.11 -22.60 -3.43
CA TYR A 178 10.85 -23.86 -3.33
C TYR A 178 11.58 -24.24 -4.62
N TYR A 179 11.12 -23.77 -5.78
CA TYR A 179 11.70 -24.15 -7.07
C TYR A 179 12.49 -23.02 -7.73
N PHE A 180 11.95 -21.81 -7.79
CA PHE A 180 12.59 -20.70 -8.50
C PHE A 180 13.61 -19.93 -7.67
N ILE A 181 13.39 -19.70 -6.37
CA ILE A 181 14.37 -19.01 -5.52
C ILE A 181 15.72 -19.76 -5.47
N PRO A 182 15.80 -21.09 -5.24
CA PRO A 182 17.08 -21.77 -5.19
C PRO A 182 17.80 -21.84 -6.55
N ARG A 183 17.08 -21.77 -7.68
CA ARG A 183 17.67 -21.83 -9.03
C ARG A 183 17.98 -20.49 -9.66
N TYR A 184 17.16 -19.46 -9.40
CA TYR A 184 17.23 -18.16 -10.09
C TYR A 184 17.21 -16.96 -9.13
N GLY A 185 17.09 -17.18 -7.82
CA GLY A 185 16.98 -16.09 -6.84
C GLY A 185 18.23 -15.20 -6.78
N GLN A 186 19.42 -15.73 -7.10
CA GLN A 186 20.67 -14.95 -7.10
C GLN A 186 20.93 -14.19 -8.41
N THR A 187 20.17 -14.46 -9.47
CA THR A 187 20.36 -13.84 -10.80
C THR A 187 19.19 -12.97 -11.24
N HIS A 188 17.97 -13.25 -10.76
CA HIS A 188 16.77 -12.52 -11.14
C HIS A 188 15.95 -12.07 -9.93
N ILE A 189 16.12 -10.80 -9.55
CA ILE A 189 15.38 -10.12 -8.47
C ILE A 189 13.84 -10.19 -8.64
N MET A 190 13.37 -10.37 -9.88
CA MET A 190 11.95 -10.49 -10.23
C MET A 190 11.25 -11.65 -9.52
N VAL A 191 11.97 -12.73 -9.20
CA VAL A 191 11.41 -13.89 -8.47
C VAL A 191 10.98 -13.48 -7.06
N TYR A 192 11.81 -12.70 -6.35
CA TYR A 192 11.47 -12.20 -5.01
C TYR A 192 10.35 -11.15 -5.05
N ILE A 193 10.34 -10.29 -6.07
CA ILE A 193 9.26 -9.30 -6.27
C ILE A 193 7.93 -10.02 -6.54
N GLY A 194 7.93 -11.09 -7.34
CA GLY A 194 6.75 -11.91 -7.62
C GLY A 194 6.19 -12.56 -6.35
N VAL A 195 7.05 -13.15 -5.51
CA VAL A 195 6.65 -13.69 -4.20
C VAL A 195 6.05 -12.60 -3.31
N CYS A 196 6.71 -11.44 -3.21
CA CYS A 196 6.22 -10.33 -2.40
C CYS A 196 4.86 -9.80 -2.90
N SER A 197 4.65 -9.75 -4.21
CA SER A 197 3.41 -9.29 -4.83
C SER A 197 2.25 -10.25 -4.59
N LEU A 198 2.48 -11.56 -4.77
CA LEU A 198 1.48 -12.61 -4.53
C LEU A 198 1.07 -12.70 -3.06
N VAL A 199 2.05 -12.66 -2.15
CA VAL A 199 1.78 -12.61 -0.71
C VAL A 199 1.13 -11.26 -0.33
N GLY A 200 1.51 -10.18 -1.03
CA GLY A 200 0.96 -8.84 -0.86
C GLY A 200 -0.53 -8.75 -1.16
N SER A 201 -1.00 -9.39 -2.23
CA SER A 201 -2.42 -9.39 -2.56
C SER A 201 -3.26 -10.09 -1.48
N LEU A 202 -2.78 -11.21 -0.92
CA LEU A 202 -3.43 -11.90 0.20
C LEU A 202 -3.45 -11.05 1.48
N SER A 203 -2.35 -10.32 1.75
CA SER A 203 -2.26 -9.42 2.91
C SER A 203 -3.25 -8.26 2.80
N VAL A 204 -3.37 -7.61 1.64
CA VAL A 204 -4.33 -6.51 1.43
C VAL A 204 -5.77 -6.95 1.68
N MET A 205 -6.14 -8.13 1.19
CA MET A 205 -7.49 -8.66 1.41
C MET A 205 -7.75 -9.00 2.89
N SER A 206 -6.76 -9.57 3.56
CA SER A 206 -6.85 -9.90 4.98
C SER A 206 -6.91 -8.66 5.87
N VAL A 207 -6.12 -7.61 5.58
CA VAL A 207 -6.18 -6.33 6.29
C VAL A 207 -7.52 -5.64 6.09
N LYS A 208 -8.13 -5.71 4.89
CA LYS A 208 -9.48 -5.20 4.65
C LYS A 208 -10.52 -5.91 5.53
N ALA A 209 -10.45 -7.25 5.60
CA ALA A 209 -11.34 -8.03 6.48
C ALA A 209 -11.17 -7.66 7.96
N LEU A 210 -9.92 -7.49 8.43
CA LEU A 210 -9.62 -7.05 9.80
C LEU A 210 -10.06 -5.61 10.08
N GLY A 211 -9.92 -4.69 9.12
CA GLY A 211 -10.37 -3.31 9.25
C GLY A 211 -11.88 -3.21 9.41
N ILE A 212 -12.64 -4.02 8.66
CA ILE A 212 -14.09 -4.16 8.83
C ILE A 212 -14.41 -4.73 10.22
N ALA A 213 -13.72 -5.79 10.64
CA ALA A 213 -13.91 -6.40 11.96
C ALA A 213 -13.65 -5.43 13.12
N LEU A 214 -12.58 -4.62 13.04
CA LEU A 214 -12.24 -3.60 14.03
C LEU A 214 -13.27 -2.46 14.05
N LYS A 215 -13.69 -1.97 12.89
CA LYS A 215 -14.73 -0.92 12.80
C LYS A 215 -16.01 -1.37 13.49
N LEU A 216 -16.46 -2.60 13.23
CA LEU A 216 -17.63 -3.21 13.88
C LEU A 216 -17.46 -3.43 15.38
N THR A 217 -16.25 -3.79 15.82
CA THR A 217 -15.90 -3.91 17.23
C THR A 217 -16.00 -2.57 17.96
N PHE A 218 -15.46 -1.49 17.38
CA PHE A 218 -15.56 -0.14 17.96
C PHE A 218 -16.98 0.44 17.90
N SER A 219 -17.82 -0.02 16.97
CA SER A 219 -19.26 0.30 16.91
C SER A 219 -20.12 -0.47 17.92
N GLY A 220 -19.52 -1.28 18.80
CA GLY A 220 -20.20 -1.91 19.95
C GLY A 220 -20.58 -3.39 19.79
N MET A 221 -20.30 -4.01 18.64
CA MET A 221 -20.46 -5.46 18.44
C MET A 221 -19.09 -6.15 18.54
N ASN A 222 -18.81 -6.84 19.65
CA ASN A 222 -17.50 -7.45 19.94
C ASN A 222 -17.12 -8.58 18.96
N GLN A 223 -16.60 -8.20 17.78
CA GLN A 223 -16.21 -9.12 16.73
C GLN A 223 -14.83 -9.79 16.98
N LEU A 224 -14.07 -9.33 17.97
CA LEU A 224 -12.78 -9.90 18.39
C LEU A 224 -12.88 -11.26 19.11
N ILE A 225 -14.10 -11.64 19.53
CA ILE A 225 -14.38 -12.94 20.17
C ILE A 225 -14.39 -14.07 19.13
N TYR A 226 -14.65 -13.74 17.86
CA TYR A 226 -14.77 -14.73 16.80
C TYR A 226 -13.41 -15.30 16.37
N PRO A 227 -13.27 -16.64 16.26
CA PRO A 227 -12.02 -17.29 15.85
C PRO A 227 -11.59 -16.91 14.42
N GLN A 228 -12.53 -16.50 13.57
CA GLN A 228 -12.25 -16.06 12.19
C GLN A 228 -11.33 -14.82 12.14
N THR A 229 -11.52 -13.86 13.04
CA THR A 229 -10.70 -12.63 13.13
C THR A 229 -9.25 -12.96 13.49
N TRP A 230 -9.03 -13.96 14.35
CA TRP A 230 -7.70 -14.44 14.71
C TRP A 230 -7.01 -15.19 13.57
N LEU A 231 -7.76 -15.94 12.76
CA LEU A 231 -7.22 -16.62 11.58
C LEU A 231 -6.72 -15.60 10.54
N PHE A 232 -7.49 -14.56 10.23
CA PHE A 232 -7.02 -13.49 9.34
C PHE A 232 -5.80 -12.76 9.92
N THR A 233 -5.77 -12.53 11.23
CA THR A 233 -4.61 -11.91 11.90
C THR A 233 -3.35 -12.76 11.75
N ILE A 234 -3.45 -14.08 11.95
CA ILE A 234 -2.32 -15.01 11.77
C ILE A 234 -1.83 -14.99 10.31
N VAL A 235 -2.74 -15.00 9.34
CA VAL A 235 -2.39 -14.92 7.91
C VAL A 235 -1.66 -13.63 7.59
N VAL A 236 -2.11 -12.48 8.11
CA VAL A 236 -1.45 -11.19 7.93
C VAL A 236 -0.04 -11.20 8.53
N VAL A 237 0.10 -11.66 9.77
CA VAL A 237 1.40 -11.71 10.45
C VAL A 237 2.36 -12.63 9.70
N ALA A 238 1.92 -13.82 9.28
CA ALA A 238 2.72 -14.73 8.49
C ALA A 238 3.14 -14.12 7.14
N CYS A 239 2.23 -13.42 6.45
CA CYS A 239 2.52 -12.69 5.21
C CYS A 239 3.58 -11.60 5.44
N ILE A 240 3.42 -10.77 6.46
CA ILE A 240 4.35 -9.68 6.79
C ILE A 240 5.75 -10.23 7.12
N VAL A 241 5.84 -11.27 7.95
CA VAL A 241 7.12 -11.90 8.30
C VAL A 241 7.80 -12.48 7.06
N THR A 242 7.03 -13.15 6.20
CA THR A 242 7.53 -13.72 4.94
C THR A 242 8.04 -12.62 4.00
N GLN A 243 7.26 -11.55 3.80
CA GLN A 243 7.65 -10.40 2.97
C GLN A 243 8.90 -9.72 3.52
N MET A 244 8.96 -9.47 4.83
CA MET A 244 10.07 -8.78 5.46
C MET A 244 11.38 -9.59 5.34
N ASN A 245 11.30 -10.92 5.46
CA ASN A 245 12.47 -11.79 5.30
C ASN A 245 12.98 -11.79 3.84
N TYR A 246 12.07 -11.87 2.86
CA TYR A 246 12.46 -11.88 1.44
C TYR A 246 12.92 -10.52 0.91
N LEU A 247 12.26 -9.42 1.31
CA LEU A 247 12.72 -8.06 0.99
C LEU A 247 14.12 -7.81 1.57
N ASN A 248 14.39 -8.24 2.80
CA ASN A 248 15.72 -8.12 3.40
C ASN A 248 16.78 -8.93 2.63
N LYS A 249 16.45 -10.13 2.14
CA LYS A 249 17.36 -10.90 1.27
C LYS A 249 17.65 -10.23 -0.07
N VAL A 250 16.66 -9.55 -0.65
CA VAL A 250 16.85 -8.77 -1.89
C VAL A 250 17.82 -7.62 -1.67
N ILE A 251 17.62 -6.85 -0.60
CA ILE A 251 18.42 -5.66 -0.27
C ILE A 251 19.85 -6.01 0.15
N LEU A 252 20.10 -7.22 0.63
CA LEU A 252 21.43 -7.68 1.04
C LEU A 252 22.24 -8.30 -0.10
N ASN A 253 21.60 -8.88 -1.11
CA ASN A 253 22.28 -9.52 -2.23
C ASN A 253 22.39 -8.63 -3.48
N TYR A 254 21.68 -7.48 -3.52
CA TYR A 254 21.67 -6.50 -4.61
C TYR A 254 21.66 -5.07 -4.08
#